data_AF-A0A7V3A8Y0-F1
#
_entry.id   AF-A0A7V3A8Y0-F1
#
_cell.length_a   1.000
_cell.length_b   1.000
_cell.length_c   1.000
_cell.angle_alpha   90.00
_cell.angle_beta   90.00
_cell.angle_gamma   90.00
#
_symmetry.space_group_name_H-M   'P 1'
#
loop_
_entity.id
_entity.type
_entity.pdbx_description
1 polymer ?
#
loop_
_entity_poly.entity_id
_entity_poly.type
_entity_poly.pdbx_seq_one_letter_code
_entity_poly.pdbx_strand_id
1 'polypeptide(L)'
;MRGVSGMEIIINHSRQPQGSGLIAVILVLAFMLTVGVAVLTVTSSGPKVSATMRYQEEAFNAAEAGFDAARMTMEDSLASGTWGSFGDHFLKSPDGIDTPFINMNLATPNPIYFRRLTDEQILQLLDQNRDGQADNPLQVIFFEEPFVYDRNGNLDGRYRYTVFIIDDEAGFSTTDPTDFLMVCIGVVRSGPNVSDRILATCRLEIEIELPEL
;
A
#
# COMPACT_ATOMS: atom_id res chain seq x y z
N MET A 1 -71.32 80.87 22.23
CA MET A 1 -70.72 79.91 23.17
C MET A 1 -70.12 78.77 22.35
N ARG A 2 -68.79 78.67 22.36
CA ARG A 2 -67.94 77.71 21.66
C ARG A 2 -67.17 76.90 22.71
N GLY A 3 -66.85 75.64 22.40
CA GLY A 3 -66.03 74.72 23.21
C GLY A 3 -66.90 73.82 24.07
N VAL A 4 -66.75 72.50 24.07
CA VAL A 4 -65.51 71.77 24.35
C VAL A 4 -65.41 70.50 23.47
N SER A 5 -64.25 70.34 22.83
CA SER A 5 -63.84 69.16 22.07
C SER A 5 -63.25 68.13 23.03
N GLY A 6 -63.79 66.91 23.05
CA GLY A 6 -63.27 65.79 23.84
C GLY A 6 -61.92 65.31 23.31
N MET A 7 -60.99 65.04 24.22
CA MET A 7 -59.64 64.54 23.93
C MET A 7 -59.65 63.01 23.87
N GLU A 8 -59.41 62.43 22.69
CA GLU A 8 -59.15 60.99 22.53
C GLU A 8 -57.70 60.67 22.96
N ILE A 9 -57.55 59.69 23.85
CA ILE A 9 -56.26 59.13 24.25
C ILE A 9 -55.99 57.92 23.35
N ILE A 10 -55.04 58.06 22.40
CA ILE A 10 -54.53 56.94 21.61
C ILE A 10 -53.41 56.27 22.40
N ILE A 11 -53.67 55.08 22.94
CA ILE A 11 -52.64 54.23 23.55
C ILE A 11 -52.02 53.36 22.44
N ASN A 12 -50.81 53.70 22.03
CA ASN A 12 -50.04 52.91 21.06
C ASN A 12 -49.18 51.89 21.81
N HIS A 13 -49.52 50.59 21.74
CA HIS A 13 -48.73 49.53 22.37
C HIS A 13 -47.61 49.09 21.42
N SER A 14 -46.37 49.56 21.67
CA SER A 14 -45.20 49.10 20.91
C SER A 14 -44.82 47.68 21.36
N ARG A 15 -45.02 46.70 20.47
CA ARG A 15 -44.49 45.34 20.67
C ARG A 15 -42.97 45.36 20.49
N GLN A 16 -42.21 45.27 21.57
CA GLN A 16 -40.79 44.95 21.52
C GLN A 16 -40.62 43.47 21.11
N PRO A 17 -39.83 43.14 20.07
CA PRO A 17 -39.51 41.75 19.77
C PRO A 17 -38.47 41.23 20.78
N GLN A 18 -38.94 40.53 21.82
CA GLN A 18 -38.09 39.76 22.72
C GLN A 18 -37.71 38.44 22.02
N GLY A 19 -36.54 38.37 21.39
CA GLY A 19 -36.08 37.14 20.73
C GLY A 19 -34.76 37.22 19.94
N SER A 20 -34.27 38.41 19.59
CA SER A 20 -33.06 38.56 18.77
C SER A 20 -31.77 38.10 19.45
N GLY A 21 -31.65 38.29 20.78
CA GLY A 21 -30.47 37.87 21.54
C GLY A 21 -30.27 36.35 21.56
N LEU A 22 -31.35 35.58 21.71
CA LEU A 22 -31.29 34.12 21.71
C LEU A 22 -30.90 33.58 20.32
N ILE A 23 -31.44 34.18 19.25
CA ILE A 23 -31.09 33.82 17.86
C ILE A 23 -29.60 34.07 17.59
N ALA A 24 -29.07 35.20 18.03
CA ALA A 24 -27.65 35.51 17.88
C ALA A 24 -26.76 34.48 18.60
N VAL A 25 -27.12 34.07 19.81
CA VAL A 25 -26.38 33.05 20.57
C VAL A 25 -26.41 31.69 19.87
N ILE A 26 -27.58 31.27 19.36
CA ILE A 26 -27.71 30.00 18.62
C ILE A 26 -26.82 30.00 17.37
N LEU A 27 -26.79 31.12 16.62
CA LEU A 27 -25.94 31.25 15.43
C LEU A 27 -24.45 31.18 15.78
N VAL A 28 -24.02 31.85 16.83
CA VAL A 28 -22.61 31.81 17.28
C VAL A 28 -22.22 30.41 17.74
N LEU A 29 -23.09 29.73 18.50
CA LEU A 29 -22.84 28.36 18.94
C LEU A 29 -22.77 27.38 17.76
N ALA A 30 -23.69 27.49 16.80
CA ALA A 30 -23.68 26.66 15.60
C ALA A 30 -22.41 26.88 14.76
N PHE A 31 -21.97 28.14 14.62
CA PHE A 31 -20.72 28.48 13.94
C PHE A 31 -19.50 27.91 14.67
N MET A 32 -19.39 28.13 15.99
CA MET A 32 -18.29 27.60 16.79
C MET A 32 -18.22 26.07 16.76
N LEU A 33 -19.37 25.39 16.78
CA LEU A 33 -19.43 23.93 16.71
C LEU A 33 -18.93 23.41 15.35
N THR A 34 -19.34 24.07 14.26
CA THR A 34 -18.90 23.71 12.90
C THR A 34 -17.40 23.91 12.73
N VAL A 35 -16.87 25.06 13.17
CA VAL A 35 -15.42 25.34 13.12
C VAL A 35 -14.65 24.35 14.01
N GLY A 36 -15.15 24.05 15.20
CA GLY A 36 -14.53 23.08 16.11
C GLY A 36 -14.40 21.69 15.48
N VAL A 37 -15.46 21.18 14.85
CA VAL A 37 -15.44 19.88 14.16
C VAL A 37 -14.49 19.88 12.97
N ALA A 38 -14.48 20.96 12.17
CA ALA A 38 -13.57 21.10 11.04
C ALA A 38 -12.09 21.08 11.47
N VAL A 39 -11.74 21.82 12.53
CA VAL A 39 -10.38 21.86 13.08
C VAL A 39 -9.95 20.50 13.63
N LEU A 40 -10.82 19.80 14.37
CA LEU A 40 -10.54 18.46 14.87
C LEU A 40 -10.29 17.46 13.71
N THR A 41 -11.07 17.57 12.64
CA THR A 41 -10.95 16.69 11.46
C THR A 41 -9.59 16.88 10.78
N VAL A 42 -9.23 18.13 10.45
CA VAL A 42 -7.93 18.44 9.80
C VAL A 42 -6.76 18.02 10.67
N THR A 43 -6.82 18.28 11.97
CA THR A 43 -5.75 17.93 12.92
C THR A 43 -5.60 16.42 13.06
N SER A 44 -6.70 15.66 13.01
CA SER A 44 -6.66 14.20 13.10
C SER A 44 -6.12 13.52 11.83
N SER A 45 -6.25 14.18 10.68
CA SER A 45 -5.78 13.66 9.38
C SER A 45 -4.27 13.83 9.20
N GLY A 46 -3.67 14.91 9.71
CA GLY A 46 -2.24 15.20 9.54
C GLY A 46 -1.29 14.08 10.02
N PRO A 47 -1.38 13.62 11.28
CA PRO A 47 -0.55 12.54 11.79
C PRO A 47 -0.75 11.20 11.07
N LYS A 48 -1.98 10.91 10.61
CA LYS A 48 -2.28 9.67 9.87
C LYS A 48 -1.63 9.69 8.49
N VAL A 49 -1.73 10.79 7.76
CA VAL A 49 -1.11 10.93 6.43
C VAL A 49 0.42 10.88 6.52
N SER A 50 1.01 11.55 7.51
CA SER A 50 2.47 11.54 7.72
C SER A 50 3.00 10.15 8.11
N ALA A 51 2.29 9.42 8.98
CA ALA A 51 2.67 8.06 9.34
C ALA A 51 2.58 7.11 8.14
N THR A 52 1.51 7.21 7.33
CA THR A 52 1.36 6.41 6.12
C THR A 52 2.47 6.68 5.11
N MET A 53 2.83 7.95 4.87
CA MET A 53 3.94 8.29 3.98
C MET A 53 5.26 7.68 4.44
N ARG A 54 5.56 7.75 5.75
CA ARG A 54 6.77 7.14 6.30
C ARG A 54 6.80 5.63 6.09
N TYR A 55 5.70 4.93 6.35
CA TYR A 55 5.65 3.48 6.12
C TYR A 55 5.78 3.12 4.63
N GLN A 56 5.28 3.97 3.74
CA GLN A 56 5.46 3.79 2.29
C GLN A 56 6.91 3.97 1.85
N GLU A 57 7.60 5.01 2.36
CA GLU A 57 9.04 5.19 2.13
C GLU A 57 9.87 4.02 2.71
N GLU A 58 9.53 3.55 3.91
CA GLU A 58 10.18 2.39 4.53
C GLU A 58 9.94 1.10 3.72
N ALA A 59 8.73 0.90 3.16
CA ALA A 59 8.43 -0.23 2.29
C ALA A 59 9.17 -0.11 0.94
N PHE A 60 9.29 1.09 0.38
CA PHE A 60 10.07 1.34 -0.83
C PHE A 60 11.55 1.01 -0.62
N ASN A 61 12.15 1.50 0.47
CA ASN A 61 13.55 1.20 0.81
C ASN A 61 13.77 -0.31 1.01
N ALA A 62 12.79 -1.02 1.55
CA ALA A 62 12.83 -2.48 1.66
C ALA A 62 12.84 -3.16 0.29
N ALA A 63 11.98 -2.72 -0.63
CA ALA A 63 11.93 -3.25 -1.99
C ALA A 63 13.24 -2.98 -2.76
N GLU A 64 13.82 -1.79 -2.62
CA GLU A 64 15.10 -1.41 -3.21
C GLU A 64 16.25 -2.26 -2.66
N ALA A 65 16.30 -2.46 -1.34
CA ALA A 65 17.29 -3.35 -0.72
C ALA A 65 17.17 -4.79 -1.25
N GLY A 66 15.94 -5.28 -1.45
CA GLY A 66 15.69 -6.58 -2.06
C GLY A 66 16.17 -6.66 -3.51
N PHE A 67 15.94 -5.61 -4.30
CA PHE A 67 16.43 -5.53 -5.68
C PHE A 67 17.96 -5.61 -5.74
N ASP A 68 18.67 -4.80 -4.95
CA ASP A 68 20.13 -4.79 -4.92
C ASP A 68 20.70 -6.14 -4.47
N ALA A 69 20.11 -6.73 -3.43
CA ALA A 69 20.52 -8.05 -2.92
C ALA A 69 20.30 -9.17 -3.95
N ALA A 70 19.15 -9.17 -4.62
CA ALA A 70 18.83 -10.15 -5.65
C ALA A 70 19.75 -10.00 -6.86
N ARG A 71 19.96 -8.77 -7.33
CA ARG A 71 20.89 -8.48 -8.43
C ARG A 71 22.29 -9.03 -8.13
N MET A 72 22.85 -8.71 -6.96
CA MET A 72 24.16 -9.19 -6.56
C MET A 72 24.23 -10.72 -6.49
N THR A 73 23.19 -11.35 -5.94
CA THR A 73 23.12 -12.82 -5.79
C THR A 73 23.07 -13.52 -7.14
N MET A 74 22.31 -12.99 -8.10
CA MET A 74 22.23 -13.57 -9.44
C MET A 74 23.53 -13.38 -10.23
N GLU A 75 24.15 -12.19 -10.15
CA GLU A 75 25.45 -11.94 -10.79
C GLU A 75 26.52 -12.93 -10.27
N ASP A 76 26.58 -13.16 -8.95
CA ASP A 76 27.48 -14.16 -8.36
C ASP A 76 27.12 -15.60 -8.73
N SER A 77 25.83 -15.92 -8.79
CA SER A 77 25.33 -17.27 -9.18
C SER A 77 25.64 -17.60 -10.64
N LEU A 78 25.56 -16.62 -11.53
CA LEU A 78 26.00 -16.76 -12.93
C LEU A 78 27.51 -16.87 -13.04
N ALA A 79 28.26 -15.99 -12.36
CA ALA A 79 29.73 -15.98 -12.43
C ALA A 79 30.35 -17.26 -11.87
N SER A 80 29.74 -17.85 -10.84
CA SER A 80 30.14 -19.14 -10.26
C SER A 80 29.69 -20.35 -11.08
N GLY A 81 28.82 -20.16 -12.08
CA GLY A 81 28.20 -21.23 -12.86
C GLY A 81 27.18 -22.07 -12.06
N THR A 82 26.75 -21.58 -10.90
CA THR A 82 25.72 -22.23 -10.08
C THR A 82 24.37 -22.19 -10.78
N TRP A 83 24.06 -21.09 -11.47
CA TRP A 83 22.87 -20.95 -12.30
C TRP A 83 23.27 -21.10 -13.77
N GLY A 84 22.77 -22.15 -14.42
CA GLY A 84 22.98 -22.37 -15.86
C GLY A 84 22.02 -21.57 -16.76
N SER A 85 20.85 -21.21 -16.23
CA SER A 85 19.85 -20.33 -16.85
C SER A 85 18.85 -19.88 -15.76
N PHE A 86 17.99 -18.89 -16.06
CA PHE A 86 16.93 -18.46 -15.15
C PHE A 86 15.66 -19.33 -15.21
N GLY A 87 15.56 -20.24 -16.19
CA GLY A 87 14.35 -21.01 -16.50
C GLY A 87 13.78 -21.80 -15.32
N ASP A 88 14.66 -22.34 -14.47
CA ASP A 88 14.30 -23.13 -13.28
C ASP A 88 13.98 -22.25 -12.05
N HIS A 89 14.28 -20.95 -12.13
CA HIS A 89 14.11 -19.97 -11.05
C HIS A 89 12.87 -19.07 -11.23
N PHE A 90 12.20 -19.15 -12.38
CA PHE A 90 10.96 -18.42 -12.61
C PHE A 90 9.83 -18.86 -11.68
N LEU A 91 9.08 -17.89 -11.19
CA LEU A 91 7.91 -18.12 -10.36
C LEU A 91 6.77 -18.71 -11.20
N LYS A 92 6.55 -20.02 -11.08
CA LYS A 92 5.49 -20.76 -11.78
C LYS A 92 4.50 -21.42 -10.82
N SER A 93 4.74 -21.32 -9.52
CA SER A 93 3.90 -21.90 -8.47
C SER A 93 3.33 -20.79 -7.57
N PRO A 94 2.02 -20.78 -7.29
CA PRO A 94 0.99 -21.70 -7.78
C PRO A 94 0.80 -21.62 -9.31
N ASP A 95 0.41 -22.74 -9.93
CA ASP A 95 0.33 -22.89 -11.38
C ASP A 95 -0.48 -21.76 -12.04
N GLY A 96 0.15 -21.05 -12.98
CA GLY A 96 -0.44 -19.92 -13.70
C GLY A 96 -0.27 -18.55 -13.05
N ILE A 97 0.45 -18.40 -11.93
CA ILE A 97 0.71 -17.08 -11.32
C ILE A 97 1.43 -16.08 -12.25
N ASP A 98 2.21 -16.59 -13.20
CA ASP A 98 2.99 -15.88 -14.21
C ASP A 98 2.22 -15.58 -15.50
N THR A 99 1.07 -16.24 -15.75
CA THR A 99 0.35 -16.12 -17.04
C THR A 99 -0.86 -15.18 -16.96
N PRO A 100 -1.02 -14.21 -17.89
CA PRO A 100 -2.11 -13.24 -17.83
C PRO A 100 -3.49 -13.80 -18.22
N PHE A 101 -3.52 -14.86 -19.03
CA PHE A 101 -4.75 -15.44 -19.60
C PHE A 101 -4.79 -16.95 -19.41
N ILE A 102 -5.96 -17.48 -19.05
CA ILE A 102 -6.17 -18.92 -18.96
C ILE A 102 -6.16 -19.50 -20.37
N ASN A 103 -5.37 -20.56 -20.59
CA ASN A 103 -5.24 -21.25 -21.88
C ASN A 103 -4.91 -20.30 -23.06
N MET A 104 -4.15 -19.22 -22.81
CA MET A 104 -3.81 -18.19 -23.82
C MET A 104 -5.03 -17.54 -24.49
N ASN A 105 -6.19 -17.56 -23.83
CA ASN A 105 -7.42 -16.97 -24.36
C ASN A 105 -7.64 -15.56 -23.79
N LEU A 106 -7.50 -14.55 -24.65
CA LEU A 106 -7.70 -13.13 -24.31
C LEU A 106 -9.07 -12.82 -23.68
N ALA A 107 -10.10 -13.63 -23.94
CA ALA A 107 -11.42 -13.46 -23.36
C ALA A 107 -11.54 -13.98 -21.92
N THR A 108 -10.55 -14.76 -21.45
CA THR A 108 -10.55 -15.39 -20.12
C THR A 108 -9.32 -14.97 -19.33
N PRO A 109 -9.34 -13.78 -18.69
CA PRO A 109 -8.24 -13.32 -17.86
C PRO A 109 -8.03 -14.25 -16.66
N ASN A 110 -6.76 -14.48 -16.34
CA ASN A 110 -6.37 -15.33 -15.22
C ASN A 110 -6.50 -14.58 -13.87
N PRO A 111 -7.31 -15.03 -12.91
CA PRO A 111 -7.49 -14.34 -11.63
C PRO A 111 -6.28 -14.41 -10.70
N ILE A 112 -5.38 -15.38 -10.87
CA ILE A 112 -4.18 -15.55 -10.01
C ILE A 112 -2.92 -14.92 -10.62
N TYR A 113 -3.03 -14.27 -11.78
CA TYR A 113 -1.92 -13.56 -12.39
C TYR A 113 -1.39 -12.48 -11.44
N PHE A 114 -0.08 -12.47 -11.16
CA PHE A 114 0.51 -11.67 -10.08
C PHE A 114 0.22 -10.15 -10.21
N ARG A 115 0.12 -9.58 -11.42
CA ARG A 115 -0.23 -8.15 -11.62
C ARG A 115 -1.68 -7.83 -11.28
N ARG A 116 -2.54 -8.84 -11.11
CA ARG A 116 -3.94 -8.69 -10.68
C ARG A 116 -4.11 -8.92 -9.17
N LEU A 117 -3.05 -9.35 -8.49
CA LEU A 117 -3.03 -9.62 -7.07
C LEU A 117 -2.41 -8.45 -6.32
N THR A 118 -2.94 -8.19 -5.12
CA THR A 118 -2.27 -7.29 -4.18
C THR A 118 -0.99 -7.93 -3.65
N ASP A 119 -0.07 -7.12 -3.12
CA ASP A 119 1.17 -7.63 -2.51
C ASP A 119 0.89 -8.66 -1.42
N GLU A 120 -0.10 -8.37 -0.56
CA GLU A 120 -0.53 -9.30 0.49
C GLU A 120 -1.07 -10.61 -0.07
N GLN A 121 -1.82 -10.58 -1.18
CA GLN A 121 -2.32 -11.79 -1.82
C GLN A 121 -1.18 -12.62 -2.42
N ILE A 122 -0.17 -11.98 -3.03
CA ILE A 122 1.01 -12.68 -3.53
C ILE A 122 1.74 -13.36 -2.38
N LEU A 123 2.05 -12.63 -1.30
CA LEU A 123 2.76 -13.19 -0.15
C LEU A 123 2.01 -14.37 0.47
N GLN A 124 0.67 -14.28 0.58
CA GLN A 124 -0.16 -15.39 1.06
C GLN A 124 -0.24 -16.59 0.11
N LEU A 125 -0.08 -16.38 -1.21
CA LEU A 125 -0.03 -17.48 -2.17
C LEU A 125 1.32 -18.19 -2.18
N LEU A 126 2.39 -17.45 -1.88
CA LEU A 126 3.75 -17.98 -1.76
C LEU A 126 3.99 -18.71 -0.43
N ASP A 127 3.23 -18.39 0.62
CA ASP A 127 3.24 -19.04 1.94
C ASP A 127 1.81 -19.32 2.39
N GLN A 128 1.21 -20.40 1.84
CA GLN A 128 -0.18 -20.76 2.12
C GLN A 128 -0.35 -21.33 3.52
N ASN A 129 0.70 -21.97 4.05
CA ASN A 129 0.70 -22.61 5.36
C ASN A 129 0.97 -21.60 6.50
N ARG A 130 1.48 -20.40 6.17
CA ARG A 130 1.82 -19.28 7.06
C ARG A 130 2.92 -19.60 8.07
N ASP A 131 3.89 -20.42 7.68
CA ASP A 131 5.04 -20.77 8.50
C ASP A 131 6.19 -19.75 8.38
N GLY A 132 6.05 -18.75 7.50
CA GLY A 132 7.05 -17.71 7.26
C GLY A 132 8.16 -18.16 6.33
N GLN A 133 7.96 -19.24 5.57
CA GLN A 133 8.81 -19.71 4.49
C GLN A 133 8.00 -19.82 3.20
N ALA A 134 8.66 -19.67 2.06
CA ALA A 134 7.99 -19.91 0.78
C ALA A 134 7.72 -21.41 0.61
N ASP A 135 6.51 -21.75 0.17
CA ASP A 135 6.10 -23.12 -0.14
C ASP A 135 6.97 -23.73 -1.26
N ASN A 136 7.50 -22.89 -2.17
CA ASN A 136 8.47 -23.29 -3.19
C ASN A 136 9.72 -22.38 -3.17
N PRO A 137 10.73 -22.70 -2.34
CA PRO A 137 11.89 -21.84 -2.12
C PRO A 137 12.84 -21.73 -3.34
N LEU A 138 12.71 -22.60 -4.35
CA LEU A 138 13.55 -22.53 -5.55
C LEU A 138 13.09 -21.45 -6.55
N GLN A 139 11.82 -21.03 -6.44
CA GLN A 139 11.16 -20.07 -7.33
C GLN A 139 11.06 -18.66 -6.75
N VAL A 140 11.63 -18.47 -5.57
CA VAL A 140 11.82 -17.17 -4.93
C VAL A 140 13.30 -16.99 -4.69
N ILE A 141 13.83 -15.81 -4.99
CA ILE A 141 15.24 -15.49 -4.67
C ILE A 141 15.35 -15.23 -3.17
N PHE A 142 14.40 -14.45 -2.63
CA PHE A 142 14.28 -14.14 -1.22
C PHE A 142 12.80 -14.11 -0.82
N PHE A 143 12.48 -14.58 0.38
CA PHE A 143 11.12 -14.56 0.89
C PHE A 143 11.07 -14.00 2.30
N GLU A 144 10.35 -12.88 2.48
CA GLU A 144 10.17 -12.18 3.75
C GLU A 144 11.50 -11.97 4.52
N GLU A 145 12.60 -11.69 3.81
CA GLU A 145 13.92 -11.52 4.40
C GLU A 145 14.05 -10.15 5.09
N PRO A 146 14.49 -10.09 6.36
CA PRO A 146 14.72 -8.83 7.05
C PRO A 146 16.02 -8.17 6.60
N PHE A 147 16.06 -6.83 6.53
CA PHE A 147 17.25 -6.10 6.03
C PHE A 147 17.76 -4.99 6.96
N VAL A 148 16.90 -4.47 7.85
CA VAL A 148 17.27 -3.38 8.77
C VAL A 148 17.84 -3.98 10.05
N TYR A 149 18.90 -3.37 10.59
CA TYR A 149 19.41 -3.70 11.92
C TYR A 149 18.85 -2.76 12.99
N ASP A 150 18.46 -3.32 14.13
CA ASP A 150 18.08 -2.58 15.31
C ASP A 150 19.32 -1.97 16.02
N ARG A 151 19.09 -1.17 17.06
CA ARG A 151 20.17 -0.52 17.84
C ARG A 151 21.10 -1.51 18.55
N ASN A 152 20.68 -2.75 18.71
CA ASN A 152 21.44 -3.81 19.35
C ASN A 152 22.20 -4.67 18.32
N GLY A 153 22.07 -4.36 17.02
CA GLY A 153 22.68 -5.12 15.92
C GLY A 153 21.91 -6.38 15.51
N ASN A 154 20.67 -6.55 15.97
CA ASN A 154 19.80 -7.65 15.52
C ASN A 154 18.98 -7.22 14.30
N LEU A 155 18.64 -8.17 13.43
CA LEU A 155 17.74 -7.90 12.31
C LEU A 155 16.33 -7.56 12.81
N ASP A 156 15.81 -6.43 12.36
CA ASP A 156 14.47 -5.95 12.65
C ASP A 156 13.47 -6.59 11.69
N GLY A 157 12.78 -7.62 12.18
CA GLY A 157 11.77 -8.36 11.43
C GLY A 157 10.52 -7.57 11.01
N ARG A 158 10.44 -6.26 11.29
CA ARG A 158 9.35 -5.42 10.80
C ARG A 158 9.51 -5.00 9.35
N TYR A 159 10.76 -4.95 8.87
CA TYR A 159 11.14 -4.43 7.56
C TYR A 159 11.68 -5.57 6.72
N ARG A 160 10.88 -6.06 5.78
CA ARG A 160 11.17 -7.27 5.02
C ARG A 160 11.02 -7.04 3.53
N TYR A 161 11.71 -7.86 2.75
CA TYR A 161 11.53 -7.89 1.29
C TYR A 161 11.33 -9.32 0.79
N THR A 162 10.61 -9.44 -0.32
CA THR A 162 10.44 -10.68 -1.07
C THR A 162 10.80 -10.40 -2.52
N VAL A 163 11.63 -11.24 -3.12
CA VAL A 163 12.07 -11.08 -4.50
C VAL A 163 11.88 -12.39 -5.26
N PHE A 164 11.27 -12.29 -6.43
CA PHE A 164 11.14 -13.38 -7.39
C PHE A 164 11.23 -12.85 -8.82
N ILE A 165 11.47 -13.75 -9.77
CA ILE A 165 11.58 -13.42 -11.18
C ILE A 165 10.46 -14.08 -11.98
N ILE A 166 9.97 -13.37 -12.97
CA ILE A 166 8.92 -13.79 -13.90
C ILE A 166 9.52 -13.78 -15.30
N ASP A 167 9.28 -14.85 -16.04
CA ASP A 167 9.48 -14.91 -17.48
C ASP A 167 8.56 -13.86 -18.14
N ASP A 168 9.14 -12.84 -18.76
CA ASP A 168 8.36 -11.73 -19.36
C ASP A 168 7.55 -12.19 -20.58
N GLU A 169 7.90 -13.35 -21.13
CA GLU A 169 7.22 -14.03 -22.22
C GLU A 169 6.29 -15.15 -21.73
N ALA A 170 6.07 -15.24 -20.41
CA ALA A 170 5.13 -16.19 -19.82
C ALA A 170 3.75 -16.12 -20.49
N GLY A 171 3.34 -17.24 -21.10
CA GLY A 171 2.09 -17.35 -21.84
C GLY A 171 2.21 -17.14 -23.35
N PHE A 172 3.44 -17.02 -23.88
CA PHE A 172 3.74 -17.04 -25.31
C PHE A 172 4.52 -18.31 -25.71
N SER A 173 4.69 -18.54 -27.02
CA SER A 173 5.27 -19.78 -27.56
C SER A 173 6.79 -19.79 -27.68
N THR A 174 7.43 -18.64 -27.46
CA THR A 174 8.89 -18.45 -27.52
C THR A 174 9.30 -17.91 -26.17
N THR A 175 10.23 -18.60 -25.51
CA THR A 175 10.83 -18.17 -24.24
C THR A 175 12.32 -17.97 -24.49
N ASP A 176 12.81 -16.80 -24.13
CA ASP A 176 14.20 -16.41 -24.02
C ASP A 176 14.54 -16.38 -22.52
N PRO A 177 15.48 -17.23 -22.05
CA PRO A 177 15.86 -17.25 -20.65
C PRO A 177 16.94 -16.20 -20.31
N THR A 178 17.14 -15.15 -21.13
CA THR A 178 18.20 -14.14 -20.94
C THR A 178 17.71 -12.80 -20.41
N ASP A 179 16.43 -12.51 -20.63
CA ASP A 179 15.67 -11.43 -20.02
C ASP A 179 14.60 -11.96 -19.07
N PHE A 180 14.20 -11.12 -18.13
CA PHE A 180 13.17 -11.43 -17.15
C PHE A 180 12.65 -10.18 -16.43
N LEU A 181 11.45 -10.30 -15.88
CA LEU A 181 10.90 -9.30 -14.98
C LEU A 181 11.21 -9.68 -13.53
N MET A 182 12.02 -8.86 -12.86
CA MET A 182 12.21 -8.96 -11.41
C MET A 182 11.11 -8.21 -10.67
N VAL A 183 10.49 -8.90 -9.73
CA VAL A 183 9.47 -8.33 -8.85
C VAL A 183 10.01 -8.31 -7.42
N CYS A 184 10.14 -7.10 -6.86
CA CYS A 184 10.58 -6.88 -5.48
C CYS A 184 9.44 -6.29 -4.68
N ILE A 185 9.01 -6.97 -3.61
CA ILE A 185 7.95 -6.52 -2.71
C ILE A 185 8.58 -6.20 -1.35
N GLY A 186 8.62 -4.92 -1.01
CA GLY A 186 8.98 -4.46 0.32
C GLY A 186 7.75 -4.37 1.23
N VAL A 187 7.90 -4.77 2.49
CA VAL A 187 6.81 -4.88 3.47
C VAL A 187 7.23 -4.24 4.79
N VAL A 188 6.35 -3.42 5.35
CA VAL A 188 6.45 -2.90 6.72
C VAL A 188 5.33 -3.49 7.57
N ARG A 189 5.69 -4.17 8.65
CA ARG A 189 4.75 -4.81 9.58
C ARG A 189 4.67 -4.08 10.92
N SER A 190 3.55 -4.25 11.63
CA SER A 190 3.35 -3.67 12.95
C SER A 190 4.24 -4.28 14.04
N GLY A 191 4.77 -5.48 13.79
CA GLY A 191 5.64 -6.22 14.69
C GLY A 191 6.59 -7.14 13.91
N PRO A 192 7.50 -7.84 14.60
CA PRO A 192 8.59 -8.59 13.98
C PRO A 192 8.16 -9.91 13.33
N ASN A 193 6.95 -10.40 13.59
CA ASN A 193 6.49 -11.69 13.08
C ASN A 193 5.86 -11.55 11.68
N VAL A 194 6.01 -12.57 10.84
CA VAL A 194 5.40 -12.61 9.50
C VAL A 194 3.86 -12.59 9.57
N SER A 195 3.27 -13.06 10.66
CA SER A 195 1.81 -12.97 10.89
C SER A 195 1.33 -11.59 11.34
N ASP A 196 2.23 -10.67 11.68
CA ASP A 196 1.84 -9.34 12.14
C ASP A 196 1.26 -8.50 11.00
N ARG A 197 0.38 -7.56 11.35
CA ARG A 197 -0.36 -6.76 10.38
C ARG A 197 0.57 -5.98 9.46
N ILE A 198 0.34 -6.05 8.16
CA ILE A 198 0.98 -5.21 7.15
C ILE A 198 0.48 -3.77 7.30
N LEU A 199 1.43 -2.84 7.46
CA LEU A 199 1.19 -1.39 7.55
C LEU A 199 1.33 -0.72 6.18
N ALA A 200 2.30 -1.17 5.38
CA ALA A 200 2.56 -0.70 4.03
C ALA A 200 3.27 -1.77 3.21
N THR A 201 3.08 -1.71 1.90
CA THR A 201 3.83 -2.49 0.92
C THR A 201 4.26 -1.56 -0.22
N CYS A 202 5.34 -1.93 -0.90
CA CYS A 202 5.78 -1.32 -2.14
C CYS A 202 6.25 -2.41 -3.08
N ARG A 203 5.80 -2.38 -4.34
CA ARG A 203 6.21 -3.31 -5.39
C ARG A 203 7.03 -2.57 -6.44
N LEU A 204 8.23 -3.05 -6.70
CA LEU A 204 9.04 -2.68 -7.85
C LEU A 204 8.97 -3.82 -8.87
N GLU A 205 8.68 -3.47 -10.12
CA GLU A 205 8.71 -4.39 -11.26
C GLU A 205 9.75 -3.84 -12.24
N ILE A 206 10.87 -4.55 -12.38
CA ILE A 206 12.03 -4.08 -13.14
C ILE A 206 12.42 -5.18 -14.12
N GLU A 207 12.40 -4.83 -15.40
CA GLU A 207 12.88 -5.69 -16.48
C GLU A 207 14.40 -5.67 -16.50
N ILE A 208 15.01 -6.85 -16.53
CA ILE A 208 16.45 -7.04 -16.62
C ILE A 208 16.75 -7.86 -17.85
N GLU A 209 17.64 -7.34 -18.67
CA GLU A 209 18.26 -8.02 -19.80
C GLU A 209 19.74 -8.22 -19.46
N LEU A 210 20.24 -9.44 -19.64
CA LEU A 210 21.68 -9.67 -19.55
C LEU A 210 22.37 -9.19 -20.83
N PRO A 211 23.49 -8.45 -20.74
CA PRO A 211 24.29 -8.17 -21.92
C PRO A 211 24.81 -9.47 -22.52
N GLU A 212 24.60 -9.66 -23.83
CA GLU A 212 25.18 -10.78 -24.58
C GLU A 212 26.70 -10.84 -24.31
N LEU A 213 27.18 -11.99 -23.82
CA LEU A 213 28.60 -12.27 -23.56
C LEU A 213 29.37 -12.57 -24.86
#